data_AF-A0A532AKK4-F1
#
_entry.id   AF-A0A532AKK4-F1
#
_cell.length_a   1.000
_cell.length_b   1.000
_cell.length_c   1.000
_cell.angle_alpha   90.00
_cell.angle_beta   90.00
_cell.angle_gamma   90.00
#
_symmetry.space_group_name_H-M   'P 1'
#
loop_
_entity.id
_entity.type
_entity.pdbx_description
1 polymer ?
#
loop_
_entity_poly.entity_id
_entity_poly.type
_entity_poly.pdbx_seq_one_letter_code
_entity_poly.pdbx_strand_id
1 'polypeptide(L)'
;FTIFKGKDHVQRFQCFGCGERGDVLDFVQGIKGVDLKEAISILGGGKAGPNIAPRKVEARDVYAGILPLFPEDEDKKIVAGRKVTLYNPKRAGTEREWGSFVPSMVFPYYRATGTLLGYVLRHDLP
;
A
#
# COMPACT_ATOMS: atom_id res chain seq x y z
N PHE A 1 6.82 6.48 -8.51
CA PHE A 1 7.66 5.32 -8.18
C PHE A 1 8.66 5.75 -7.13
N THR A 2 9.16 4.84 -6.29
CA THR A 2 10.13 5.17 -5.25
C THR A 2 11.27 4.18 -5.27
N ILE A 3 12.50 4.67 -5.16
CA ILE A 3 13.71 3.87 -4.98
C ILE A 3 14.12 3.96 -3.50
N PHE A 4 14.51 2.84 -2.91
CA PHE A 4 14.94 2.78 -1.51
C PHE A 4 15.97 1.67 -1.31
N LYS A 5 16.79 1.80 -0.26
CA LYS A 5 17.71 0.75 0.16
C LYS A 5 16.97 -0.27 1.04
N GLY A 6 16.96 -1.53 0.63
CA GLY A 6 16.39 -2.64 1.40
C GLY A 6 17.20 -2.94 2.66
N LYS A 7 16.63 -3.78 3.55
CA LYS A 7 17.32 -4.26 4.76
C LYS A 7 18.57 -5.10 4.43
N ASP A 8 18.57 -5.72 3.26
CA ASP A 8 19.68 -6.43 2.63
C ASP A 8 20.71 -5.50 1.96
N HIS A 9 20.55 -4.18 2.12
CA HIS A 9 21.39 -3.14 1.53
C HIS A 9 21.34 -3.04 -0.01
N VAL A 10 20.42 -3.75 -0.66
CA VAL A 10 20.19 -3.68 -2.11
C VAL A 10 19.28 -2.50 -2.44
N GLN A 11 19.57 -1.78 -3.53
CA GLN A 11 18.66 -0.74 -4.05
C GLN A 11 17.46 -1.40 -4.72
N ARG A 12 16.26 -1.05 -4.27
CA ARG A 12 14.99 -1.60 -4.77
C ARG A 12 14.07 -0.50 -5.25
N PHE A 13 13.14 -0.84 -6.12
CA PHE A 13 12.06 0.03 -6.55
C PHE A 13 10.69 -0.53 -6.14
N GLN A 14 9.72 0.37 -5.97
CA GLN A 14 8.30 0.04 -5.82
C GLN A 14 7.45 1.08 -6.56
N CYS A 15 6.49 0.58 -7.33
CA CYS A 15 5.40 1.37 -7.89
C CYS A 15 4.15 1.21 -7.01
N PHE A 16 3.65 2.31 -6.45
CA PHE A 16 2.43 2.31 -5.64
C PHE A 16 1.13 2.38 -6.48
N GLY A 17 1.23 2.66 -7.78
CA GLY A 17 0.08 2.67 -8.69
C GLY A 17 -0.27 1.28 -9.21
N CYS A 18 0.72 0.55 -9.74
CA CYS A 18 0.51 -0.78 -10.32
C CYS A 18 1.03 -1.95 -9.45
N GLY A 19 1.77 -1.68 -8.38
CA GLY A 19 2.31 -2.70 -7.48
C GLY A 19 3.64 -3.33 -7.90
N GLU A 20 4.14 -3.06 -9.10
CA GLU A 20 5.44 -3.58 -9.57
C GLU A 20 6.59 -3.18 -8.65
N ARG A 21 7.52 -4.12 -8.45
CA ARG A 21 8.63 -3.98 -7.51
C ARG A 21 9.77 -4.92 -7.86
N GLY A 22 10.97 -4.56 -7.42
CA GLY A 22 12.16 -5.38 -7.67
C GLY A 22 13.44 -4.60 -7.47
N ASP A 23 14.52 -5.08 -8.05
CA ASP A 23 15.79 -4.36 -8.15
C ASP A 23 16.01 -3.78 -9.55
N VAL A 24 17.24 -3.34 -9.84
CA VAL A 24 17.58 -2.76 -11.15
C VAL A 24 17.47 -3.77 -12.30
N LEU A 25 17.73 -5.05 -12.05
CA LEU A 25 17.64 -6.11 -13.07
C LEU A 25 16.18 -6.39 -13.38
N ASP A 26 15.33 -6.50 -12.37
CA ASP A 26 13.88 -6.64 -12.56
C ASP A 26 13.30 -5.46 -13.36
N PHE A 27 13.77 -4.24 -13.06
CA PHE A 27 13.33 -3.05 -13.77
C PHE A 27 13.72 -3.08 -15.25
N VAL A 28 14.97 -3.44 -15.57
CA VAL A 28 15.44 -3.51 -16.96
C VAL A 28 14.73 -4.63 -17.71
N GLN A 29 14.62 -5.83 -17.12
CA GLN A 29 13.86 -6.94 -17.71
C GLN A 29 12.42 -6.51 -18.01
N GLY A 30 11.74 -5.87 -17.06
CA GLY A 30 10.36 -5.43 -17.22
C GLY A 30 10.17 -4.32 -18.25
N ILE A 31 11.06 -3.33 -18.32
CA ILE A 31 10.91 -2.19 -19.24
C ILE A 31 11.41 -2.51 -20.66
N LYS A 32 12.36 -3.43 -20.81
CA LYS A 32 12.93 -3.84 -22.09
C LYS A 32 12.33 -5.13 -22.64
N GLY A 33 11.62 -5.91 -21.82
CA GLY A 33 11.07 -7.21 -22.21
C GLY A 33 12.17 -8.23 -22.53
N VAL A 34 13.27 -8.19 -21.78
CA VAL A 34 14.47 -9.01 -21.99
C VAL A 34 14.68 -9.97 -20.82
N ASP A 35 15.53 -10.98 -21.03
CA ASP A 35 15.93 -11.88 -19.95
C ASP A 35 17.05 -11.29 -19.06
N LEU A 36 17.41 -12.03 -18.01
CA LEU A 36 18.43 -11.62 -17.05
C LEU A 36 19.80 -11.39 -17.70
N LYS A 37 20.20 -12.24 -18.65
CA LYS A 37 21.51 -12.17 -19.30
C LYS A 37 21.61 -10.90 -20.14
N GLU A 38 20.56 -10.60 -20.89
CA GLU A 38 20.44 -9.37 -21.67
C GLU A 38 20.36 -8.13 -20.78
N ALA A 39 19.61 -8.19 -19.67
CA ALA A 39 19.56 -7.08 -18.71
C ALA A 39 20.94 -6.75 -18.12
N ILE A 40 21.72 -7.78 -17.75
CA ILE A 40 23.12 -7.60 -17.30
C ILE A 40 23.96 -6.97 -18.41
N SER A 41 23.81 -7.43 -19.65
CA SER A 41 24.55 -6.87 -20.80
C SER A 41 24.23 -5.39 -21.00
N ILE A 42 22.96 -5.01 -20.96
CA ILE A 42 22.50 -3.61 -21.08
C ILE A 42 23.11 -2.75 -19.97
N LEU A 43 23.02 -3.21 -18.71
CA LEU A 43 23.58 -2.48 -17.57
C LEU A 43 25.12 -2.40 -17.60
N GLY A 44 25.77 -3.39 -18.19
CA GLY A 44 27.21 -3.42 -18.43
C GLY A 44 27.69 -2.55 -19.60
N GLY A 45 26.82 -1.74 -20.21
CA GLY A 45 27.15 -0.85 -21.33
C GLY A 45 26.82 -1.41 -22.72
N GLY A 46 26.14 -2.55 -22.78
CA GLY A 46 25.59 -3.09 -24.03
C GLY A 46 24.49 -2.22 -24.62
N LYS A 47 24.14 -2.46 -25.89
CA LYS A 47 23.07 -1.71 -26.57
C LYS A 47 21.71 -2.07 -25.99
N ALA A 48 20.95 -1.05 -25.60
CA ALA A 48 19.56 -1.21 -25.21
C ALA A 48 18.62 -0.98 -26.41
N GLY A 49 17.69 -1.90 -26.63
CA GLY A 49 16.57 -1.70 -27.55
C GLY A 49 15.54 -0.69 -27.02
N PRO A 50 14.48 -0.40 -27.79
CA PRO A 50 13.36 0.42 -27.31
C PRO A 50 12.66 -0.22 -26.11
N ASN A 51 11.92 0.58 -25.34
CA ASN A 51 11.10 0.03 -24.26
C ASN A 51 9.88 -0.70 -24.83
N ILE A 52 9.43 -1.75 -24.14
CA ILE A 52 8.16 -2.38 -24.46
C ILE A 52 6.98 -1.49 -24.06
N ALA A 53 5.82 -1.74 -24.66
CA ALA A 53 4.60 -1.06 -24.25
C ALA A 53 4.28 -1.40 -22.79
N PRO A 54 3.98 -0.39 -21.94
CA PRO A 54 3.66 -0.64 -20.54
C PRO A 54 2.39 -1.48 -20.42
N ARG A 55 2.43 -2.50 -19.57
CA ARG A 55 1.26 -3.29 -19.22
C ARG A 55 0.23 -2.37 -18.55
N LYS A 56 -1.01 -2.37 -19.06
CA LYS A 56 -2.14 -1.76 -18.35
C LYS A 56 -2.45 -2.62 -17.13
N VAL A 57 -2.33 -2.02 -15.95
CA VAL A 57 -2.74 -2.65 -14.69
C VAL A 57 -4.01 -1.96 -14.23
N GLU A 58 -5.08 -2.73 -14.08
CA GLU A 58 -6.32 -2.21 -13.51
C GLU A 58 -6.12 -1.97 -12.02
N ALA A 59 -6.53 -0.80 -11.55
CA ALA A 59 -6.52 -0.49 -10.14
C ALA A 59 -7.58 -1.37 -9.46
N ARG A 60 -7.15 -2.34 -8.65
CA ARG A 60 -8.06 -3.12 -7.81
C ARG A 60 -8.67 -2.20 -6.76
N ASP A 61 -9.99 -2.04 -6.78
CA ASP A 61 -10.70 -1.41 -5.67
C ASP A 61 -10.81 -2.39 -4.50
N VAL A 62 -9.90 -2.25 -3.54
CA VAL A 62 -9.88 -3.06 -2.31
C VAL A 62 -11.04 -2.74 -1.37
N TYR A 63 -11.78 -1.66 -1.63
CA TYR A 63 -12.95 -1.25 -0.84
C TYR A 63 -14.27 -1.59 -1.53
N ALA A 64 -14.23 -2.17 -2.74
CA ALA A 64 -15.41 -2.59 -3.47
C ALA A 64 -16.27 -3.54 -2.62
N GLY A 65 -17.56 -3.23 -2.49
CA GLY A 65 -18.52 -4.03 -1.71
C GLY A 65 -18.48 -3.78 -0.20
N ILE A 66 -17.61 -2.90 0.30
CA ILE A 66 -17.57 -2.55 1.72
C ILE A 66 -18.50 -1.38 2.01
N LEU A 67 -19.46 -1.61 2.90
CA LEU A 67 -20.35 -0.57 3.40
C LEU A 67 -19.67 0.17 4.56
N PRO A 68 -19.50 1.50 4.49
CA PRO A 68 -19.00 2.28 5.62
C PRO A 68 -19.96 2.16 6.80
N LEU A 69 -19.41 1.84 7.98
CA LEU A 69 -20.16 1.93 9.22
C LEU A 69 -20.21 3.40 9.66
N PHE A 70 -21.42 3.94 9.82
CA PHE A 70 -21.60 5.24 10.46
C PHE A 70 -21.66 5.02 11.98
N PRO A 71 -20.76 5.66 12.76
CA PRO A 71 -20.74 5.53 14.21
C PRO A 71 -21.91 6.33 14.83
N GLU A 72 -23.12 5.78 14.77
CA GLU A 72 -24.31 6.37 15.39
C GLU A 72 -24.54 5.85 16.83
N ASP A 73 -23.97 4.68 17.16
CA ASP A 73 -24.03 4.12 18.52
C ASP A 73 -22.96 4.74 19.43
N GLU A 74 -23.37 5.36 20.54
CA GLU A 74 -22.44 5.88 21.56
C GLU A 74 -21.52 4.78 22.12
N ASP A 75 -22.02 3.55 22.23
CA ASP A 75 -21.28 2.39 22.74
C ASP A 75 -20.14 1.93 21.81
N LYS A 76 -20.12 2.40 20.56
CA LYS A 76 -19.08 2.08 19.56
C LYS A 76 -18.10 3.24 19.34
N LYS A 77 -18.16 4.29 20.16
CA LYS A 77 -17.21 5.42 20.09
C LYS A 77 -15.79 4.93 20.37
N ILE A 78 -14.89 5.23 19.44
CA ILE A 78 -13.46 4.93 19.60
C ILE A 78 -12.85 6.01 20.52
N VAL A 79 -12.09 5.59 21.53
CA VAL A 79 -11.47 6.47 22.53
C VAL A 79 -9.97 6.23 22.58
N ALA A 80 -9.19 7.29 22.74
CA ALA A 80 -7.74 7.20 22.91
C ALA A 80 -7.39 6.34 24.13
N GLY A 81 -6.34 5.53 24.02
CA GLY A 81 -5.92 4.62 25.08
C GLY A 81 -6.77 3.34 25.22
N ARG A 82 -7.87 3.19 24.47
CA ARG A 82 -8.66 1.94 24.45
C ARG A 82 -8.38 1.13 23.19
N LYS A 83 -8.14 -0.17 23.37
CA LYS A 83 -7.88 -1.09 22.25
C LYS A 83 -9.07 -1.10 21.28
N VAL A 84 -8.78 -0.92 20.00
CA VAL A 84 -9.74 -1.00 18.90
C VAL A 84 -9.37 -2.17 17.99
N THR A 85 -10.38 -2.85 17.45
CA THR A 85 -10.22 -3.88 16.41
C THR A 85 -10.78 -3.36 15.11
N LEU A 86 -9.99 -3.41 14.04
CA LEU A 86 -10.34 -2.88 12.73
C LEU A 86 -10.14 -3.93 11.65
N TYR A 87 -11.05 -3.92 10.68
CA TYR A 87 -10.95 -4.66 9.44
C TYR A 87 -9.96 -3.96 8.49
N ASN A 88 -9.02 -4.70 7.91
CA ASN A 88 -8.10 -4.18 6.89
C ASN A 88 -8.35 -4.87 5.53
N PRO A 89 -9.14 -4.26 4.63
CA PRO A 89 -9.47 -4.85 3.33
C PRO A 89 -8.25 -5.19 2.47
N LYS A 90 -7.14 -4.47 2.65
CA LYS A 90 -5.87 -4.71 1.93
C LYS A 90 -5.21 -6.04 2.32
N ARG A 91 -5.65 -6.65 3.43
CA ARG A 91 -5.14 -7.91 3.97
C ARG A 91 -6.23 -9.00 4.02
N ALA A 92 -7.33 -8.80 3.30
CA ALA A 92 -8.42 -9.78 3.23
C ALA A 92 -7.91 -11.18 2.82
N GLY A 93 -8.35 -12.22 3.53
CA GLY A 93 -7.91 -13.60 3.31
C GLY A 93 -6.54 -13.96 3.90
N THR A 94 -5.93 -13.08 4.71
CA THR A 94 -4.70 -13.38 5.46
C THR A 94 -4.97 -13.44 6.95
N GLU A 95 -4.07 -14.04 7.73
CA GLU A 95 -4.14 -14.05 9.22
C GLU A 95 -4.20 -12.65 9.86
N ARG A 96 -3.86 -11.60 9.10
CA ARG A 96 -3.85 -10.19 9.55
C ARG A 96 -4.94 -9.36 8.87
N GLU A 97 -6.00 -10.03 8.39
CA GLU A 97 -7.22 -9.39 7.87
C GLU A 97 -7.88 -8.51 8.94
N TRP A 98 -7.86 -8.97 10.18
CA TRP A 98 -8.26 -8.20 11.35
C TRP A 98 -7.03 -7.80 12.15
N GLY A 99 -6.95 -6.52 12.52
CA GLY A 99 -5.89 -5.97 13.34
C GLY A 99 -6.45 -5.27 14.57
N SER A 100 -5.67 -5.24 15.64
CA SER A 100 -6.01 -4.44 16.81
C SER A 100 -4.82 -3.65 17.29
N PHE A 101 -5.06 -2.43 17.76
CA PHE A 101 -4.05 -1.59 18.40
C PHE A 101 -4.70 -0.64 19.40
N VAL A 102 -3.88 0.02 20.22
CA VAL A 102 -4.32 1.08 21.13
C VAL A 102 -3.97 2.43 20.47
N PRO A 103 -4.95 3.26 20.11
CA PRO A 103 -4.69 4.56 19.50
C PRO A 103 -4.20 5.54 20.57
N SER A 104 -3.10 6.25 20.30
CA SER A 104 -2.62 7.30 21.19
C SER A 104 -3.42 8.60 21.06
N MET A 105 -4.02 8.83 19.89
CA MET A 105 -4.92 9.95 19.63
C MET A 105 -6.09 9.51 18.75
N VAL A 106 -7.24 10.13 18.96
CA VAL A 106 -8.48 9.89 18.20
C VAL A 106 -9.06 11.23 17.79
N PHE A 107 -9.27 11.43 16.49
CA PHE A 107 -9.83 12.66 15.93
C PHE A 107 -11.15 12.34 15.21
N PRO A 108 -12.31 12.75 15.75
CA PRO A 108 -13.58 12.60 15.06
C PRO A 108 -13.69 13.62 13.91
N TYR A 109 -14.16 13.16 12.76
CA TYR A 109 -14.45 13.99 11.59
C TYR A 109 -15.94 14.02 11.35
N TYR A 110 -16.50 15.21 11.16
CA TYR A 110 -17.92 15.44 10.97
C TYR A 110 -18.21 15.94 9.56
N ARG A 111 -19.40 15.63 9.05
CA ARG A 111 -19.97 16.27 7.86
C ARG A 111 -20.34 17.71 8.19
N ALA A 112 -20.58 18.53 7.15
CA ALA A 112 -21.12 19.88 7.31
C ALA A 112 -22.45 19.92 8.07
N THR A 113 -23.22 18.81 8.05
CA THR A 113 -24.47 18.63 8.80
C THR A 113 -24.28 18.37 10.29
N GLY A 114 -23.04 18.22 10.78
CA GLY A 114 -22.74 17.83 12.17
C GLY A 114 -22.78 16.32 12.42
N THR A 115 -23.14 15.49 11.44
CA THR A 115 -23.14 14.03 11.56
C THR A 115 -21.71 13.48 11.55
N LEU A 116 -21.38 12.55 12.46
CA LEU A 116 -20.07 11.93 12.53
C LEU A 116 -19.79 11.09 11.26
N LEU A 117 -18.76 11.46 10.52
CA LEU A 117 -18.33 10.80 9.29
C LEU A 117 -17.40 9.60 9.59
N GLY A 118 -16.53 9.75 10.60
CA GLY A 118 -15.57 8.73 10.98
C GLY A 118 -14.47 9.26 11.88
N TYR A 119 -13.40 8.49 12.02
CA TYR A 119 -12.27 8.82 12.90
C TYR A 119 -10.94 8.73 12.16
N VAL A 120 -10.01 9.62 12.50
CA VAL A 120 -8.59 9.46 12.23
C VAL A 120 -7.92 9.02 13.53
N LEU A 121 -7.21 7.89 13.48
CA LEU A 121 -6.57 7.27 14.63
C LEU A 121 -5.06 7.36 14.48
N ARG A 122 -4.35 7.73 15.55
CA ARG A 122 -2.89 7.67 15.60
C ARG A 122 -2.45 6.38 16.28
N HIS A 123 -1.58 5.63 15.60
CA HIS A 123 -0.85 4.51 16.18
C HIS A 123 0.63 4.86 16.18
N ASP A 124 1.22 5.01 17.37
CA ASP A 124 2.66 5.17 17.47
C ASP A 124 3.35 3.81 17.27
N LEU A 125 4.28 3.77 16.33
CA LEU A 125 5.10 2.59 16.07
C LEU A 125 6.25 2.55 17.08
N PRO A 126 6.58 1.38 17.63
CA PRO A 126 7.75 1.21 18.48
C PRO A 126 9.07 1.43 17.70
#